data_AF-A0AAU7ZJC3-F1
#
_entry.id   AF-A0AAU7ZJC3-F1
#
_cell.length_a   1.000
_cell.length_b   1.000
_cell.length_c   1.000
_cell.angle_alpha   90.00
_cell.angle_beta   90.00
_cell.angle_gamma   90.00
#
_symmetry.space_group_name_H-M   'P 1'
#
loop_
_entity.id
_entity.type
_entity.pdbx_description
1 polymer ?
#
loop_
_entity_poly.entity_id
_entity_poly.type
_entity_poly.pdbx_seq_one_letter_code
_entity_poly.pdbx_strand_id
1 'polypeptide(L)'
;MTKLPSNGDDYKLFVDDPSNVGIVRSVKEWKALLETPNNPLNTLSPEVIQAFSDSLVFEPGGLAHAEYGMLADTLTYRQFEEVWACFGISMAYFGDVKDFYCRAPKQCDFRTGSVCTIYCQGGKSE
;
A
#
# COMPACT_ATOMS: atom_id res chain seq x y z
N MET A 1 -16.01 -12.22 2.63
CA MET A 1 -14.88 -11.28 2.63
C MET A 1 -13.87 -11.78 3.64
N THR A 2 -12.63 -12.00 3.22
CA THR A 2 -11.54 -12.35 4.14
C THR A 2 -11.29 -11.15 5.06
N LYS A 3 -11.21 -11.40 6.37
CA LYS A 3 -10.95 -10.35 7.36
C LYS A 3 -9.51 -9.87 7.17
N LEU A 4 -9.33 -8.57 6.88
CA LEU A 4 -8.01 -7.97 6.76
C LEU A 4 -7.32 -7.86 8.13
N PRO A 5 -5.98 -7.97 8.16
CA PRO A 5 -5.19 -7.90 9.39
C PRO A 5 -5.23 -6.50 10.00
N SER A 6 -5.18 -6.40 11.33
CA SER A 6 -5.31 -5.13 12.07
C SER A 6 -4.00 -4.66 12.73
N ASN A 7 -2.88 -5.35 12.51
CA ASN A 7 -1.56 -4.98 13.03
C ASN A 7 -0.46 -5.48 12.06
N GLY A 8 0.80 -5.08 12.32
CA GLY A 8 1.95 -5.39 11.45
C GLY A 8 2.31 -6.87 11.33
N ASP A 9 2.20 -7.64 12.41
CA ASP A 9 2.55 -9.07 12.41
C ASP A 9 1.53 -9.88 11.61
N ASP A 10 0.23 -9.67 11.88
CA ASP A 10 -0.85 -10.29 11.11
C ASP A 10 -0.81 -9.84 9.65
N TYR A 11 -0.44 -8.57 9.40
CA TYR A 11 -0.25 -8.04 8.05
C TYR A 11 0.83 -8.80 7.29
N LYS A 12 1.98 -9.01 7.91
CA LYS A 12 3.07 -9.77 7.31
C LYS A 12 2.65 -11.21 7.00
N LEU A 13 2.01 -11.90 7.94
CA LEU A 13 1.53 -13.27 7.73
C LEU A 13 0.51 -13.34 6.59
N PHE A 14 -0.43 -12.39 6.54
CA PHE A 14 -1.46 -12.32 5.52
C PHE A 14 -0.87 -12.07 4.12
N VAL A 15 0.05 -11.13 4.01
CA VAL A 15 0.70 -10.78 2.74
C VAL A 15 1.63 -11.90 2.28
N ASP A 16 2.42 -12.50 3.16
CA ASP A 16 3.35 -13.58 2.82
C ASP A 16 2.65 -14.90 2.43
N ASP A 17 1.37 -15.08 2.78
CA ASP A 17 0.59 -16.27 2.40
C ASP A 17 0.15 -16.18 0.92
N PRO A 18 0.65 -17.08 0.04
CA PRO A 18 0.33 -17.07 -1.38
C PRO A 18 -1.12 -17.47 -1.69
N SER A 19 -1.85 -18.05 -0.72
CA SER A 19 -3.28 -18.37 -0.89
C SER A 19 -4.17 -17.12 -0.86
N ASN A 20 -3.67 -15.99 -0.33
CA ASN A 20 -4.36 -14.71 -0.37
C ASN A 20 -4.18 -14.05 -1.75
N VAL A 21 -5.07 -14.45 -2.67
CA VAL A 21 -5.12 -13.92 -4.04
C VAL A 21 -5.61 -12.46 -4.08
N GLY A 22 -5.19 -11.72 -5.10
CA GLY A 22 -5.61 -10.33 -5.31
C GLY A 22 -4.85 -9.28 -4.47
N ILE A 23 -3.88 -9.72 -3.67
CA ILE A 23 -2.99 -8.81 -2.93
C ILE A 23 -1.82 -8.38 -3.80
N VAL A 24 -1.59 -7.08 -3.86
CA VAL A 24 -0.49 -6.43 -4.56
C VAL A 24 0.76 -6.46 -3.68
N ARG A 25 1.78 -7.18 -4.13
CA ARG A 25 3.08 -7.37 -3.44
C ARG A 25 4.26 -6.84 -4.24
N SER A 26 4.00 -6.33 -5.45
CA SER A 26 5.02 -5.89 -6.38
C SER A 26 4.49 -4.86 -7.38
N VAL A 27 5.39 -4.12 -8.02
CA VAL A 27 5.05 -3.21 -9.13
C VAL A 27 4.35 -3.95 -10.28
N LYS A 28 4.70 -5.22 -10.52
CA LYS A 28 4.06 -6.03 -11.57
C LYS A 28 2.59 -6.28 -11.26
N GLU A 29 2.27 -6.68 -10.03
CA GLU A 29 0.89 -6.91 -9.60
C GLU A 29 0.10 -5.60 -9.51
N TRP A 30 0.77 -4.51 -9.11
CA TRP A 30 0.16 -3.18 -9.13
C TRP A 30 -0.29 -2.79 -10.55
N LYS A 31 0.60 -2.93 -11.54
CA LYS A 31 0.25 -2.67 -12.94
C LYS A 31 -0.88 -3.59 -13.42
N ALA A 32 -0.84 -4.87 -13.06
CA ALA A 32 -1.91 -5.80 -13.42
C ALA A 32 -3.27 -5.40 -12.81
N LEU A 33 -3.29 -4.86 -11.59
CA LEU A 33 -4.50 -4.34 -10.95
C LEU A 33 -5.07 -3.16 -11.74
N LEU A 34 -4.23 -2.22 -12.19
CA LEU A 34 -4.66 -1.03 -12.93
C LEU A 34 -5.32 -1.37 -14.28
N GLU A 35 -4.94 -2.48 -14.91
CA GLU A 35 -5.57 -2.96 -16.15
C GLU A 35 -6.96 -3.57 -15.93
N THR A 36 -7.37 -3.79 -14.68
CA THR A 36 -8.71 -4.32 -14.39
C THR A 36 -9.77 -3.21 -14.50
N PRO A 37 -10.95 -3.51 -15.07
CA PRO A 37 -12.00 -2.50 -15.28
C PRO A 37 -12.60 -1.95 -13.98
N ASN A 38 -12.45 -2.69 -12.87
CA ASN A 38 -13.02 -2.35 -11.57
C ASN A 38 -11.94 -1.99 -10.53
N ASN A 39 -10.77 -1.48 -10.98
CA ASN A 39 -9.75 -1.04 -10.03
C ASN A 39 -10.23 0.18 -9.22
N PRO A 40 -9.83 0.31 -7.94
CA PRO A 40 -10.34 1.36 -7.05
C PRO A 40 -9.88 2.78 -7.43
N LEU A 41 -8.92 2.91 -8.36
CA LEU A 41 -8.43 4.18 -8.86
C LEU A 41 -9.07 4.61 -10.19
N ASN A 42 -10.03 3.87 -10.74
CA ASN A 42 -10.59 4.13 -12.07
C ASN A 42 -11.29 5.50 -12.23
N THR A 43 -11.57 6.19 -11.13
CA THR A 43 -12.17 7.54 -11.09
C THR A 43 -11.12 8.65 -11.00
N LEU A 44 -9.85 8.31 -10.79
CA LEU A 44 -8.76 9.28 -10.66
C LEU A 44 -8.19 9.67 -12.02
N SER A 45 -7.58 10.86 -12.07
CA SER A 45 -6.86 11.28 -13.27
C SER A 45 -5.60 10.42 -13.47
N PRO A 46 -5.15 10.22 -14.73
CA PRO A 46 -3.93 9.49 -15.01
C PRO A 46 -2.70 10.03 -14.25
N GLU A 47 -2.63 11.34 -14.03
CA GLU A 47 -1.53 11.98 -13.31
C GLU A 47 -1.49 11.58 -11.84
N VAL A 48 -2.65 11.49 -11.18
CA VAL A 48 -2.73 11.04 -9.77
C VAL A 48 -2.39 9.56 -9.65
N ILE A 49 -2.89 8.72 -10.58
CA ILE A 49 -2.55 7.30 -10.62
C ILE A 49 -1.05 7.10 -10.81
N GLN A 50 -0.46 7.84 -11.75
CA GLN A 50 0.97 7.76 -12.04
C GLN A 50 1.80 8.20 -10.84
N ALA A 51 1.48 9.34 -10.24
CA ALA A 51 2.20 9.85 -9.07
C ALA A 51 2.10 8.91 -7.85
N PHE A 52 0.93 8.32 -7.60
CA PHE A 52 0.79 7.27 -6.57
C PHE A 52 1.65 6.06 -6.92
N SER A 53 1.59 5.58 -8.17
CA SER A 53 2.36 4.43 -8.66
C SER A 53 3.86 4.61 -8.49
N ASP A 54 4.38 5.81 -8.79
CA ASP A 54 5.80 6.15 -8.68
C ASP A 54 6.26 6.24 -7.22
N SER A 55 5.34 6.46 -6.28
CA SER A 55 5.62 6.47 -4.86
C SER A 55 5.71 5.08 -4.22
N LEU A 56 5.20 4.04 -4.90
CA LEU A 56 5.16 2.69 -4.36
C LEU A 56 6.55 2.09 -4.27
N VAL A 57 6.97 1.78 -3.05
CA VAL A 57 8.19 1.02 -2.77
C VAL A 57 7.78 -0.34 -2.25
N PHE A 58 8.20 -1.37 -2.98
CA PHE A 58 8.04 -2.75 -2.56
C PHE A 58 9.40 -3.30 -2.13
N GLU A 59 9.38 -4.02 -1.02
CA GLU A 59 10.49 -4.82 -0.53
C GLU A 59 10.07 -6.29 -0.60
N PRO A 60 10.98 -7.27 -0.43
CA PRO A 60 10.65 -8.68 -0.61
C PRO A 60 9.37 -9.09 0.14
N GLY A 61 8.32 -9.36 -0.62
CA GLY A 61 7.03 -9.87 -0.15
C GLY A 61 5.90 -8.86 -0.03
N GLY A 62 6.14 -7.54 0.04
CA GLY A 62 5.06 -6.60 0.33
C GLY A 62 5.37 -5.11 0.16
N LEU A 63 4.33 -4.29 0.34
CA LEU A 63 4.43 -2.83 0.27
C LEU A 63 5.22 -2.31 1.47
N ALA A 64 6.37 -1.68 1.24
CA ALA A 64 7.17 -1.05 2.28
C ALA A 64 6.77 0.41 2.51
N HIS A 65 6.53 1.16 1.43
CA HIS A 65 6.20 2.57 1.48
C HIS A 65 5.32 3.02 0.30
N ALA A 66 4.49 4.03 0.54
CA ALA A 66 3.77 4.79 -0.48
C ALA A 66 3.46 6.21 0.02
N GLU A 67 3.26 7.15 -0.90
CA GLU A 67 2.74 8.49 -0.62
C GLU A 67 1.23 8.48 -0.90
N TYR A 68 0.38 8.75 0.09
CA TYR A 68 -1.06 8.69 -0.05
C TYR A 68 -1.77 10.04 0.00
N GLY A 69 -1.08 11.13 0.35
CA GLY A 69 -1.71 12.43 0.57
C GLY A 69 -2.66 12.83 -0.56
N MET A 70 -2.22 12.65 -1.81
CA MET A 70 -3.04 12.94 -2.98
C MET A 70 -4.28 12.04 -3.13
N LEU A 71 -4.20 10.79 -2.69
CA LEU A 71 -5.36 9.90 -2.67
C LEU A 71 -6.36 10.32 -1.60
N ALA A 72 -5.89 10.69 -0.40
CA ALA A 72 -6.73 11.12 0.70
C ALA A 72 -7.53 12.40 0.37
N ASP A 73 -6.94 13.30 -0.43
CA ASP A 73 -7.61 14.54 -0.86
C ASP A 73 -8.64 14.32 -1.98
N THR A 74 -8.54 13.20 -2.71
CA THR A 74 -9.33 12.98 -3.92
C THR A 74 -10.39 11.89 -3.77
N LEU A 75 -10.09 10.83 -3.00
CA LEU A 75 -10.96 9.66 -2.85
C LEU A 75 -11.95 9.84 -1.70
N THR A 76 -13.13 9.23 -1.85
CA THR A 76 -13.99 8.99 -0.69
C THR A 76 -13.34 8.00 0.27
N TYR A 77 -13.73 8.02 1.55
CA TYR A 77 -13.23 7.07 2.55
C TYR A 77 -13.31 5.61 2.07
N ARG A 78 -14.43 5.23 1.43
CA ARG A 78 -14.64 3.87 0.93
C ARG A 78 -13.67 3.52 -0.18
N GLN A 79 -13.45 4.41 -1.15
CA GLN A 79 -12.50 4.17 -2.23
C GLN A 79 -11.07 4.11 -1.69
N PHE A 80 -10.74 4.98 -0.74
CA PHE A 80 -9.45 4.97 -0.06
C PHE A 80 -9.20 3.64 0.67
N GLU A 81 -10.19 3.13 1.40
CA GLU A 81 -10.16 1.81 2.02
C GLU A 81 -9.98 0.68 0.98
N GLU A 82 -10.71 0.74 -0.14
CA GLU A 82 -10.60 -0.24 -1.23
C GLU A 82 -9.18 -0.26 -1.84
N VAL A 83 -8.51 0.89 -1.97
CA VAL A 83 -7.10 0.96 -2.40
C VAL A 83 -6.19 0.21 -1.44
N TRP A 84 -6.30 0.48 -0.13
CA TRP A 84 -5.44 -0.18 0.86
C TRP A 84 -5.72 -1.68 0.99
N ALA A 85 -6.97 -2.09 0.82
CA ALA A 85 -7.35 -3.49 0.78
C ALA A 85 -6.62 -4.26 -0.34
N CYS A 86 -6.35 -3.63 -1.48
CA CYS A 86 -5.53 -4.24 -2.54
C CYS A 86 -4.11 -4.57 -2.08
N PHE A 87 -3.58 -3.88 -1.08
CA PHE A 87 -2.27 -4.15 -0.48
C PHE A 87 -2.35 -5.04 0.76
N GLY A 88 -3.54 -5.53 1.13
CA GLY A 88 -3.77 -6.31 2.36
C GLY A 88 -3.81 -5.45 3.63
N ILE A 89 -3.90 -4.13 3.50
CA ILE A 89 -3.89 -3.19 4.63
C ILE A 89 -5.34 -2.87 5.02
N SER A 90 -5.74 -3.20 6.25
CA SER A 90 -7.01 -2.71 6.81
C SER A 90 -6.90 -1.25 7.24
N MET A 91 -8.03 -0.55 7.39
CA MET A 91 -8.03 0.80 7.94
C MET A 91 -7.55 0.87 9.40
N ALA A 92 -7.70 -0.22 10.16
CA ALA A 92 -7.15 -0.32 11.52
C ALA A 92 -5.62 -0.30 11.48
N TYR A 93 -5.02 -1.19 10.69
CA TYR A 93 -3.57 -1.23 10.53
C TYR A 93 -3.03 0.04 9.85
N PHE A 94 -3.73 0.56 8.84
CA PHE A 94 -3.39 1.84 8.21
C PHE A 94 -3.26 2.96 9.25
N GLY A 95 -4.14 3.01 10.25
CA GLY A 95 -4.06 3.99 11.34
C GLY A 95 -2.75 3.96 12.11
N ASP A 96 -2.10 2.80 12.21
CA ASP A 96 -0.82 2.61 12.90
C ASP A 96 0.38 3.01 12.03
N VAL A 97 0.28 2.86 10.71
CA VAL A 97 1.39 3.05 9.76
C VAL A 97 1.31 4.33 8.94
N LYS A 98 0.19 5.05 9.02
CA LYS A 98 0.01 6.33 8.33
C LYS A 98 0.86 7.44 8.95
N ASP A 99 1.16 8.45 8.14
CA ASP A 99 2.03 9.57 8.49
C ASP A 99 3.45 9.13 8.89
N PHE A 100 3.93 8.03 8.33
CA PHE A 100 5.29 7.53 8.49
C PHE A 100 5.93 7.23 7.13
N TYR A 101 7.24 7.47 7.02
CA TYR A 101 8.04 7.30 5.82
C TYR A 101 9.23 6.35 6.08
N CYS A 102 9.47 5.40 5.17
CA CYS A 102 10.59 4.47 5.25
C CYS A 102 11.90 5.18 4.86
N ARG A 103 12.65 5.68 5.85
CA ARG A 103 13.90 6.43 5.61
C ARG A 103 15.11 5.52 5.41
N ALA A 104 15.15 4.42 6.14
CA ALA A 104 16.23 3.47 6.16
C ALA A 104 15.66 2.10 6.59
N PRO A 105 16.43 1.00 6.43
CA PRO A 105 16.02 -0.31 6.94
C PRO A 105 15.45 -0.25 8.35
N LYS A 106 14.18 -0.66 8.51
CA LYS A 106 13.46 -0.71 9.80
C LYS A 106 13.32 0.65 10.50
N GLN A 107 13.42 1.75 9.76
CA GLN A 107 13.30 3.11 10.28
C GLN A 107 12.15 3.85 9.58
N CYS A 108 11.04 3.99 10.31
CA CYS A 108 9.89 4.77 9.91
C CYS A 108 9.92 6.13 10.64
N ASP A 109 10.20 7.21 9.91
CA ASP A 109 10.18 8.58 10.44
C ASP A 109 8.83 9.24 10.17
N PHE A 110 8.36 10.10 11.08
CA PHE A 110 7.09 10.81 10.90
C PHE A 110 7.14 11.71 9.66
N ARG A 111 6.18 11.53 8.75
CA ARG A 111 5.98 12.35 7.56
C ARG A 111 4.52 12.26 7.13
N THR A 112 3.80 13.37 7.23
CA THR A 112 2.38 13.43 6.87
C THR A 112 2.14 13.00 5.43
N GLY A 113 1.11 12.19 5.21
CA GLY A 113 0.71 11.75 3.88
C GLY A 113 1.54 10.59 3.32
N SER A 114 2.38 9.95 4.13
CA SER A 114 3.16 8.76 3.78
C SER A 114 2.72 7.54 4.58
N VAL A 115 2.86 6.33 4.04
CA VAL A 115 2.76 5.08 4.79
C VAL A 115 4.12 4.39 4.91
N CYS A 116 4.40 3.78 6.07
CA CYS A 116 5.60 2.97 6.30
C CYS A 116 5.21 1.67 7.01
N THR A 117 5.39 0.53 6.36
CA THR A 117 4.94 -0.76 6.91
C THR A 117 6.11 -1.57 7.49
N ILE A 118 5.79 -2.73 8.07
CA ILE A 118 6.76 -3.74 8.51
C ILE A 118 7.73 -4.23 7.41
N TYR A 119 7.40 -4.03 6.13
CA TYR A 119 8.30 -4.37 5.02
C TYR A 119 9.37 -3.31 4.76
N CYS A 120 9.39 -2.19 5.48
CA CYS A 120 10.49 -1.22 5.43
C CYS A 120 11.82 -1.88 5.86
N GLN A 121 12.53 -2.47 4.89
CA GLN A 121 13.78 -3.20 5.11
C GLN A 121 14.98 -2.55 4.42
N GLY A 122 14.75 -1.48 3.65
CA GLY A 122 15.76 -0.64 3.04
C GLY A 122 16.67 -1.41 2.09
N GLY A 123 16.08 -1.95 1.04
CA GLY A 123 16.71 -2.32 -0.21
C GLY A 123 16.51 -1.20 -1.23
N LYS A 124 17.59 -0.46 -1.51
CA LYS A 124 17.77 0.02 -2.87
C LYS A 124 17.82 -1.23 -3.75
N SER A 125 16.90 -1.36 -4.69
CA SER A 125 17.12 -2.18 -5.88
C SER A 125 18.39 -1.62 -6.54
N GLU A 126 19.51 -2.32 -6.42
CA GLU A 126 20.68 -2.13 -7.28
C GLU A 126 20.36 -2.57 -8.72
#